data_AF-A0A6P8BGS0-F1
#
_entry.id   AF-A0A6P8BGS0-F1
#
_cell.length_a   1.000
_cell.length_b   1.000
_cell.length_c   1.000
_cell.angle_alpha   90.00
_cell.angle_beta   90.00
_cell.angle_gamma   90.00
#
_symmetry.space_group_name_H-M   'P 1'
#
loop_
_entity.id
_entity.type
_entity.pdbx_description
1 polymer ?
#
loop_
_entity_poly.entity_id
_entity_poly.type
_entity_poly.pdbx_seq_one_letter_code
_entity_poly.pdbx_strand_id
1 'polypeptide(L)'
;MKFSIASTFVTLLAVASAATVETPEQSLDRRAVLLMERQGANANRPVPEGSCCVANTSLKQDVCRVNGQSGRCVPSGSANCGERLTCIQDSALTCDPNRQERGRPFCRPTNGRK
;
A
#
# COMPACT_ATOMS: atom_id res chain seq x y z
N MET A 1 -58.21 -38.94 -20.74
CA MET A 1 -56.77 -38.62 -20.78
C MET A 1 -56.63 -37.20 -21.34
N LYS A 2 -56.18 -36.23 -20.55
CA LYS A 2 -55.98 -34.84 -20.98
C LYS A 2 -54.47 -34.59 -21.04
N PHE A 3 -53.95 -34.33 -22.23
CA PHE A 3 -52.58 -33.91 -22.45
C PHE A 3 -52.45 -32.45 -22.05
N SER A 4 -51.53 -32.14 -21.13
CA SER A 4 -51.12 -30.76 -20.87
C SER A 4 -49.61 -30.66 -21.08
N ILE A 5 -49.27 -29.97 -22.16
CA ILE A 5 -47.93 -29.70 -22.66
C ILE A 5 -47.43 -28.41 -22.00
N ALA A 6 -46.12 -28.33 -21.76
CA ALA A 6 -45.35 -27.14 -21.43
C ALA A 6 -45.66 -26.51 -20.04
N SER A 7 -44.68 -26.36 -19.15
CA SER A 7 -43.62 -25.38 -19.38
C SER A 7 -42.40 -25.69 -18.50
N THR A 8 -41.32 -26.11 -19.14
CA THR A 8 -39.97 -26.16 -18.58
C THR A 8 -39.47 -24.73 -18.39
N PHE A 9 -39.50 -24.22 -17.16
CA PHE A 9 -38.77 -23.00 -16.80
C PHE A 9 -37.31 -23.35 -16.54
N VAL A 10 -36.49 -23.29 -17.60
CA VAL A 10 -35.03 -23.32 -17.48
C VAL A 10 -34.57 -21.88 -17.19
N THR A 11 -34.30 -21.58 -15.92
CA THR A 11 -33.66 -20.33 -15.52
C THR A 11 -32.16 -20.43 -15.82
N LEU A 12 -31.71 -19.80 -16.92
CA LEU A 12 -30.29 -19.52 -17.14
C LEU A 12 -29.81 -18.47 -16.13
N LEU A 13 -29.00 -18.87 -15.16
CA LEU A 13 -28.13 -17.94 -14.44
C LEU A 13 -26.96 -17.56 -15.37
N ALA A 14 -26.97 -16.35 -15.92
CA ALA A 14 -25.79 -15.78 -16.54
C ALA A 14 -24.79 -15.36 -15.44
N VAL A 15 -23.77 -16.19 -15.20
CA VAL A 15 -22.59 -15.77 -14.44
C VAL A 15 -21.79 -14.83 -15.33
N ALA A 16 -22.03 -13.53 -15.17
CA ALA A 16 -21.23 -12.50 -15.82
C ALA A 16 -19.84 -12.45 -15.14
N SER A 17 -18.91 -13.27 -15.62
CA SER A 17 -17.49 -13.07 -15.36
C SER A 17 -17.09 -11.79 -16.09
N ALA A 18 -17.01 -10.67 -15.39
CA ALA A 18 -16.35 -9.47 -15.89
C ALA A 18 -14.84 -9.80 -16.04
N ALA A 19 -14.47 -10.39 -17.17
CA ALA A 19 -13.09 -10.44 -17.59
C ALA A 19 -12.70 -9.00 -17.95
N THR A 20 -12.17 -8.27 -16.97
CA THR A 20 -11.48 -7.01 -17.24
C THR A 20 -10.32 -7.35 -18.16
N VAL A 21 -10.41 -6.93 -19.43
CA VAL A 21 -9.27 -6.95 -20.35
C VAL A 21 -8.24 -6.03 -19.71
N GLU A 22 -7.20 -6.63 -19.12
CA GLU A 22 -6.09 -5.87 -18.54
C GLU A 22 -5.43 -5.10 -19.67
N THR A 23 -5.48 -3.77 -19.60
CA THR A 23 -4.66 -2.95 -20.51
C THR A 23 -3.19 -3.17 -20.14
N PRO A 24 -2.25 -3.12 -21.10
CA PRO A 24 -0.83 -3.35 -20.84
C PRO A 24 -0.25 -2.45 -19.72
N GLU A 25 -0.80 -1.24 -19.58
CA GLU A 25 -0.53 -0.28 -18.49
C GLU A 25 -0.84 -0.87 -17.10
N GLN A 26 -2.02 -1.49 -16.93
CA GLN A 26 -2.41 -2.12 -15.67
C GLN A 26 -1.57 -3.35 -15.33
N SER A 27 -1.03 -4.04 -16.34
CA SER A 27 -0.13 -5.17 -16.13
C SER A 27 1.22 -4.73 -15.55
N LEU A 28 1.71 -3.54 -15.92
CA LEU A 28 2.94 -2.96 -15.37
C LEU A 28 2.77 -2.56 -13.90
N ASP A 29 1.65 -1.92 -13.56
CA ASP A 29 1.31 -1.60 -12.17
C ASP A 29 1.21 -2.88 -11.31
N ARG A 30 0.52 -3.91 -11.80
CA ARG A 30 0.39 -5.18 -11.08
C ARG A 30 1.73 -5.90 -10.91
N ARG A 31 2.61 -5.86 -11.92
CA ARG A 31 3.99 -6.39 -11.82
C ARG A 31 4.84 -5.60 -10.83
N ALA A 32 4.69 -4.28 -10.78
CA ALA A 32 5.37 -3.44 -9.79
C ALA A 32 4.90 -3.78 -8.37
N VAL A 33 3.59 -3.97 -8.16
CA VAL A 33 3.05 -4.43 -6.87
C VAL A 33 3.60 -5.80 -6.49
N LEU A 34 3.60 -6.79 -7.39
CA LEU A 34 4.15 -8.13 -7.13
C LEU A 34 5.66 -8.13 -6.85
N LEU A 35 6.43 -7.25 -7.50
CA LEU A 35 7.85 -7.07 -7.21
C LEU A 35 8.09 -6.44 -5.84
N MET A 36 7.27 -5.46 -5.46
CA MET A 36 7.29 -4.84 -4.13
C MET A 36 6.90 -5.85 -3.03
N GLU A 37 5.93 -6.73 -3.30
CA GLU A 37 5.56 -7.82 -2.39
C GLU A 37 6.69 -8.82 -2.20
N ARG A 38 7.40 -9.20 -3.27
CA ARG A 38 8.57 -10.10 -3.21
C ARG A 38 9.77 -9.49 -2.47
N GLN A 39 9.92 -8.18 -2.54
CA GLN A 39 10.98 -7.46 -1.87
C GLN A 39 10.68 -7.23 -0.38
N GLY A 40 9.50 -7.61 0.12
CA GLY A 40 9.05 -7.27 1.47
C GLY A 40 8.83 -5.77 1.64
N ALA A 41 8.26 -5.37 2.78
CA ALA A 41 7.82 -3.98 2.98
C ALA A 41 8.92 -2.93 2.71
N ASN A 42 10.18 -3.20 3.06
CA ASN A 42 11.29 -2.25 2.92
C ASN A 42 12.46 -2.82 2.09
N ALA A 43 12.20 -3.55 1.00
CA ALA A 43 13.27 -4.20 0.22
C ALA A 43 14.21 -5.04 1.11
N ASN A 44 13.60 -5.92 1.91
CA ASN A 44 14.22 -6.80 2.91
C ASN A 44 14.93 -6.09 4.08
N ARG A 45 14.82 -4.76 4.20
CA ARG A 45 15.21 -4.04 5.41
C ARG A 45 14.18 -4.27 6.54
N PRO A 46 14.58 -4.12 7.81
CA PRO A 46 13.66 -4.20 8.94
C PRO A 46 12.52 -3.18 8.82
N VAL A 47 11.34 -3.57 9.30
CA VAL A 47 10.20 -2.68 9.56
C VAL A 47 10.30 -2.25 11.03
N PRO A 48 10.80 -1.04 11.34
CA PRO A 48 10.98 -0.62 12.73
C PRO A 48 9.64 -0.48 13.44
N GLU A 49 9.61 -0.86 14.71
CA GLU A 49 8.52 -0.55 15.64
C GLU A 49 8.94 0.53 16.64
N GLY A 50 8.08 1.52 16.87
CA GLY A 50 8.32 2.65 17.76
C GLY A 50 8.54 3.97 17.00
N SER A 51 8.82 5.05 17.74
CA SER A 51 8.85 6.41 17.17
C SER A 51 10.07 6.70 16.29
N CYS A 52 11.14 5.91 16.38
CA CYS A 52 12.40 6.17 15.66
C CYS A 52 12.77 5.00 14.75
N CYS A 53 13.03 5.29 13.48
CA CYS A 53 13.46 4.28 12.50
C CYS A 53 14.90 3.84 12.73
N VAL A 54 15.32 2.71 12.14
CA VAL A 54 16.65 2.12 12.38
C VAL A 54 17.74 3.00 11.79
N ALA A 55 18.69 3.44 12.62
CA ALA A 55 19.81 4.27 12.19
C ALA A 55 20.62 3.59 11.09
N ASN A 56 21.04 4.35 10.07
CA ASN A 56 21.88 3.89 8.94
C ASN A 56 21.30 2.73 8.11
N THR A 57 20.08 2.28 8.42
CA THR A 57 19.43 1.13 7.78
C THR A 57 18.12 1.57 7.15
N SER A 58 17.23 2.20 7.90
CA SER A 58 15.96 2.68 7.38
C SER A 58 16.17 3.86 6.43
N LEU A 59 15.49 3.81 5.29
CA LEU A 59 15.49 4.86 4.29
C LEU A 59 14.21 5.70 4.37
N LYS A 60 14.22 6.86 3.71
CA LYS A 60 13.02 7.68 3.57
C LYS A 60 11.92 6.89 2.87
N GLN A 61 10.70 7.05 3.37
CA GLN A 61 9.49 6.34 2.93
C GLN A 61 9.44 4.83 3.26
N ASP A 62 10.42 4.29 4.00
CA ASP A 62 10.31 2.93 4.53
C ASP A 62 9.07 2.81 5.43
N VAL A 63 8.38 1.68 5.33
CA VAL A 63 7.29 1.29 6.24
C VAL A 63 7.84 1.12 7.64
N CYS A 64 7.12 1.66 8.61
CA CYS A 64 7.36 1.46 10.03
C CYS A 64 6.03 1.25 10.75
N ARG A 65 6.09 0.84 12.01
CA ARG A 65 4.92 0.76 12.90
C ARG A 65 5.13 1.63 14.13
N VAL A 66 4.12 2.40 14.51
CA VAL A 66 4.16 3.19 15.76
C VAL A 66 2.79 3.12 16.43
N ASN A 67 2.77 2.73 17.70
CA ASN A 67 1.54 2.46 18.47
C ASN A 67 0.61 1.45 17.76
N GLY A 68 1.18 0.42 17.14
CA GLY A 68 0.42 -0.61 16.42
C GLY A 68 -0.12 -0.19 15.05
N GLN A 69 0.06 1.08 14.65
CA GLN A 69 -0.41 1.61 13.37
C GLN A 69 0.72 1.64 12.33
N SER A 70 0.37 1.51 11.06
CA SER A 70 1.31 1.69 9.94
C SER A 70 1.73 3.14 9.77
N GLY A 71 2.97 3.35 9.33
CA GLY A 71 3.54 4.66 9.09
C GLY A 71 4.67 4.67 8.07
N ARG A 72 5.36 5.80 7.99
CA ARG A 72 6.57 6.00 7.17
C ARG A 72 7.71 6.60 7.98
N CYS A 73 8.91 6.14 7.66
CA CYS A 73 10.16 6.77 8.06
C CYS A 73 10.37 8.05 7.26
N VAL A 74 10.22 9.21 7.92
CA VAL A 74 10.39 10.52 7.30
C VAL A 74 11.31 11.41 8.15
N PRO A 75 11.99 12.39 7.54
CA PRO A 75 12.73 13.40 8.31
C PRO A 75 11.77 14.25 9.14
N SER A 76 11.90 14.18 10.47
CA SER A 76 11.16 15.01 11.43
C SER A 76 11.83 14.89 12.80
N GLY A 77 11.88 15.98 13.55
CA GLY A 77 12.33 16.06 14.95
C GLY A 77 11.23 15.78 15.97
N SER A 78 10.01 15.46 15.54
CA SER A 78 8.83 15.36 16.42
C SER A 78 8.93 14.32 17.54
N ALA A 79 9.81 13.31 17.41
CA ALA A 79 10.06 12.29 18.43
C ALA A 79 11.48 12.31 19.01
N ASN A 80 12.27 13.38 18.77
CA ASN A 80 13.65 13.53 19.26
C ASN A 80 14.57 12.35 18.91
N CYS A 81 14.44 11.81 17.70
CA CYS A 81 15.22 10.67 17.23
C CYS A 81 16.69 11.01 16.85
N GLY A 82 17.14 12.24 17.13
CA GLY A 82 18.45 12.75 16.73
C GLY A 82 18.57 12.81 15.21
N GLU A 83 19.64 12.22 14.66
CA GLU A 83 19.89 12.15 13.21
C GLU A 83 19.07 11.06 12.49
N ARG A 84 18.32 10.25 13.23
CA ARG A 84 17.51 9.17 12.67
C ARG A 84 16.20 9.70 12.10
N LEU A 85 15.64 8.97 11.13
CA LEU A 85 14.28 9.23 10.66
C LEU A 85 13.25 8.92 11.76
N THR A 86 12.17 9.70 11.78
CA THR A 86 11.04 9.48 12.69
C THR A 86 9.98 8.63 11.99
N CYS A 87 9.43 7.65 12.71
CA CYS A 87 8.27 6.89 12.26
C CYS A 87 7.01 7.69 12.57
N ILE A 88 6.32 8.13 11.52
CA ILE A 88 5.06 8.89 11.64
C ILE A 88 3.94 8.06 11.03
N GLN A 89 2.82 7.97 11.74
CA GLN A 89 1.64 7.24 11.28
C GLN A 89 1.14 7.78 9.94
N ASP A 90 0.63 6.90 9.08
CA ASP A 90 0.14 7.27 7.75
C ASP A 90 -0.98 8.33 7.84
N SER A 91 -1.79 8.34 8.91
CA SER A 91 -2.84 9.33 9.18
C SER A 91 -2.31 10.76 9.44
N ALA A 92 -1.04 10.91 9.81
CA ALA A 92 -0.38 12.18 10.07
C ALA A 92 0.57 12.59 8.92
N LEU A 93 0.48 11.91 7.77
CA LEU A 93 1.27 12.16 6.58
C LEU A 93 0.40 12.69 5.44
N THR A 94 1.00 13.57 4.65
CA THR A 94 0.46 13.99 3.35
C THR A 94 1.38 13.42 2.27
N CYS A 95 0.84 12.54 1.43
CA CYS A 95 1.58 11.85 0.39
C CYS A 95 1.23 12.39 -1.00
N ASP A 96 2.24 12.61 -1.83
CA ASP A 96 2.09 12.93 -3.24
C ASP A 96 2.26 11.66 -4.07
N PRO A 97 1.20 11.15 -4.74
CA PRO A 97 1.28 9.95 -5.56
C PRO A 97 2.09 10.16 -6.84
N ASN A 98 2.22 11.39 -7.33
CA ASN A 98 2.93 11.71 -8.57
C ASN A 98 4.44 11.88 -8.35
N ARG A 99 4.85 12.06 -7.10
CA ARG A 99 6.26 12.13 -6.72
C ARG A 99 6.64 10.86 -5.99
N GLN A 100 7.48 10.03 -6.61
CA GLN A 100 7.99 8.82 -5.97
C GLN A 100 9.37 9.06 -5.35
N GLU A 101 9.58 8.52 -4.15
CA GLU A 101 10.88 8.41 -3.50
C GLU A 101 11.10 6.94 -3.14
N ARG A 102 12.17 6.34 -3.69
CA ARG A 102 12.52 4.92 -3.49
C ARG A 102 11.38 3.94 -3.84
N GLY A 103 10.63 4.23 -4.90
CA GLY A 103 9.54 3.37 -5.40
C GLY A 103 8.23 3.51 -4.63
N ARG A 104 8.10 4.54 -3.77
CA ARG A 104 6.91 4.80 -2.95
C ARG A 104 6.46 6.26 -3.10
N PRO A 105 5.16 6.57 -2.95
CA PRO A 105 4.69 7.95 -2.88
C PRO A 105 5.47 8.75 -1.84
N PHE A 106 5.87 9.96 -2.21
CA PHE A 106 6.61 10.85 -1.34
C PHE A 106 5.66 11.37 -0.25
N CYS A 107 5.85 10.90 0.98
CA CYS A 107 5.09 11.36 2.13
C CYS A 107 5.90 12.33 2.98
N ARG A 108 5.21 13.32 3.54
CA ARG A 108 5.75 14.30 4.50
C ARG A 108 4.79 14.48 5.68
N PRO A 109 5.27 14.88 6.86
CA PRO A 109 4.40 15.21 7.99
C PRO A 109 3.40 16.32 7.60
N THR A 110 2.10 16.10 7.82
CA THR A 110 1.05 17.07 7.46
C THR A 110 1.23 18.42 8.14
N ASN A 111 1.67 18.41 9.41
CA ASN A 111 1.85 19.63 10.20
C ASN A 111 3.26 20.20 10.17
N GLY A 112 4.12 19.79 9.23
CA GLY A 112 5.44 20.39 9.02
C GLY A 112 6.36 20.46 10.25
N ARG A 113 6.11 19.63 11.28
CA ARG A 113 6.91 19.58 12.52
C ARG A 113 8.31 19.09 12.14
N LYS A 114 9.18 20.05 11.85
CA LYS A 114 10.61 19.86 11.64
C LYS A 114 11.25 19.36 12.90
#